data_AF-A0ABD3XX65-F1
#
_entry.id   AF-A0ABD3XX65-F1
#
_cell.length_a   1.000
_cell.length_b   1.000
_cell.length_c   1.000
_cell.angle_alpha   90.00
_cell.angle_beta   90.00
_cell.angle_gamma   90.00
#
_symmetry.space_group_name_H-M   'P 1'
#
loop_
_entity.id
_entity.type
_entity.pdbx_description
1 polymer ?
#
loop_
_entity_poly.entity_id
_entity_poly.type
_entity_poly.pdbx_seq_one_letter_code
_entity_poly.pdbx_strand_id
1 'polypeptide(L)'
;MEIEGRLGIPNDEFLKAADELYFHSNASIVRVVAKQRADNPYRLMIQCVRRDQVSLCLNELERKGYNIGPDTSKEFVLIDGQAISVRSSGNITMTPYSEVKLIFHAYMDTAKEEVTLQAKDEYKQKEFEGYVGNLQFEILKDNREGTLFIKTSGSLPINLPKRTIERPRTARTCIRFPHYPKDGTWLQVIFSLGSRREMENIRRRAATRCETPHNEYEICEIILQDWMKSKPVQDDKIKPILWALEDCHRMALSDECKKFIHIHTKYLSDECMSEMAKKITNDWSSLARKLGLSEEDITSCKNGSEGSQEDEAFTMLCKWRVSEAVVNSGIDVFNDLLGILETMQNLNGLKEYVRHTLNLISKE
;
A
#
# COMPACT_ATOMS: atom_id res chain seq x y z
N MET A 1 27.17 -16.19 -49.31
CA MET A 1 28.57 -16.64 -49.29
C MET A 1 28.95 -16.87 -50.74
N GLU A 2 29.67 -16.02 -51.46
CA GLU A 2 30.83 -15.20 -51.10
C GLU A 2 30.73 -13.82 -51.77
N ILE A 3 30.80 -12.74 -50.98
CA ILE A 3 31.24 -11.41 -51.47
C ILE A 3 32.61 -11.13 -50.84
N GLU A 4 33.38 -12.19 -50.58
CA GLU A 4 34.78 -12.08 -50.19
C GLU A 4 35.58 -12.12 -51.50
N GLY A 5 35.91 -10.96 -52.06
CA GLY A 5 36.87 -10.95 -53.17
C GLY A 5 36.97 -9.70 -54.02
N ARG A 6 36.05 -8.73 -53.95
CA ARG A 6 36.14 -7.56 -54.85
C ARG A 6 36.54 -6.23 -54.21
N LEU A 7 36.55 -6.11 -52.88
CA LEU A 7 36.84 -4.83 -52.21
C LEU A 7 37.92 -4.89 -51.13
N GLY A 8 38.41 -6.07 -50.74
CA GLY A 8 39.46 -6.19 -49.70
C GLY A 8 39.06 -5.68 -48.31
N ILE A 9 37.77 -5.40 -48.08
CA ILE A 9 37.24 -4.94 -46.80
C ILE A 9 36.88 -6.18 -45.95
N PRO A 10 37.37 -6.30 -44.70
CA PRO A 10 36.96 -7.35 -43.78
C PRO A 10 35.42 -7.41 -43.65
N ASN A 11 34.87 -8.61 -43.63
CA ASN A 11 33.42 -8.83 -43.58
C ASN A 11 32.74 -8.08 -42.42
N ASP A 12 33.44 -7.95 -41.29
CA ASP A 12 32.99 -7.21 -40.11
C ASP A 12 32.91 -5.69 -40.32
N GLU A 13 33.82 -5.10 -41.10
CA GLU A 13 33.80 -3.67 -41.43
C GLU A 13 32.68 -3.36 -42.43
N PHE A 14 32.43 -4.25 -43.39
CA PHE A 14 31.30 -4.15 -44.30
C PHE A 14 29.96 -4.25 -43.57
N LEU A 15 29.82 -5.19 -42.64
CA LEU A 15 28.62 -5.33 -41.81
C LEU A 15 28.38 -4.10 -40.93
N LYS A 16 29.44 -3.53 -40.32
CA LYS A 16 29.33 -2.28 -39.56
C LYS A 16 28.89 -1.11 -40.43
N ALA A 17 29.48 -0.95 -41.62
CA ALA A 17 29.09 0.09 -42.55
C ALA A 17 27.64 -0.07 -43.05
N ALA A 18 27.21 -1.31 -43.33
CA ALA A 18 25.84 -1.62 -43.71
C ALA A 18 24.84 -1.32 -42.59
N ASP A 19 25.15 -1.70 -41.34
CA ASP A 19 24.33 -1.40 -40.17
C ASP A 19 24.24 0.11 -39.92
N GLU A 20 25.32 0.86 -40.11
CA GLU A 20 25.32 2.32 -40.01
C GLU A 20 24.49 2.97 -41.13
N LEU A 21 24.64 2.54 -42.38
CA LEU A 21 23.84 3.04 -43.50
C LEU A 21 22.35 2.73 -43.30
N TYR A 22 22.03 1.51 -42.83
CA TYR A 22 20.66 1.12 -42.50
C TYR A 22 20.09 1.98 -41.38
N PHE A 23 20.88 2.23 -40.33
CA PHE A 23 20.50 3.12 -39.24
C PHE A 23 20.20 4.53 -39.74
N HIS A 24 21.08 5.13 -40.54
CA HIS A 24 20.88 6.49 -41.04
C HIS A 24 19.71 6.61 -42.03
N SER A 25 19.44 5.56 -42.81
CA SER A 25 18.37 5.57 -43.82
C SER A 25 16.98 5.36 -43.21
N ASN A 26 16.88 4.65 -42.08
CA ASN A 26 15.59 4.28 -41.46
C ASN A 26 15.38 4.89 -40.07
N ALA A 27 16.30 5.76 -39.64
CA ALA A 27 16.21 6.48 -38.37
C ALA A 27 15.07 7.51 -38.39
N SER A 28 14.24 7.46 -37.36
CA SER A 28 13.24 8.48 -37.05
C SER A 28 13.61 9.18 -35.74
N ILE A 29 13.50 10.51 -35.72
CA ILE A 29 13.60 11.29 -34.48
C ILE A 29 12.26 11.19 -33.75
N VAL A 30 12.30 10.73 -32.51
CA VAL A 30 11.12 10.43 -31.69
C VAL A 30 11.20 11.08 -30.31
N ARG A 31 10.07 11.11 -29.61
CA ARG A 31 9.95 11.47 -28.20
C ARG A 31 9.01 10.50 -27.49
N VAL A 32 9.22 10.33 -26.18
CA VAL A 32 8.26 9.67 -25.29
C VAL A 32 7.36 10.74 -24.68
N VAL A 33 6.06 10.51 -24.76
CA VAL A 33 4.99 11.30 -24.17
C VAL A 33 4.36 10.46 -23.07
N ALA A 34 4.26 11.02 -21.87
CA ALA A 34 3.62 10.39 -20.73
C ALA A 34 2.63 11.38 -20.11
N LYS A 35 1.33 11.10 -20.22
CA LYS A 35 0.26 11.99 -19.72
C LYS A 35 -0.75 11.22 -18.87
N GLN A 36 -1.16 11.83 -17.77
CA GLN A 36 -2.14 11.34 -16.82
C GLN A 36 -3.53 11.90 -17.12
N ARG A 37 -4.56 11.12 -16.84
CA ARG A 37 -5.95 11.52 -17.01
C ARG A 37 -6.35 12.55 -15.95
N ALA A 38 -7.14 13.56 -16.34
CA ALA A 38 -7.54 14.65 -15.45
C ALA A 38 -8.49 14.21 -14.34
N ASP A 39 -9.45 13.37 -14.69
CA ASP A 39 -10.46 12.80 -13.80
C ASP A 39 -9.90 11.64 -12.96
N ASN A 40 -8.89 10.94 -13.46
CA ASN A 40 -8.20 9.88 -12.75
C ASN A 40 -6.68 9.93 -12.97
N PRO A 41 -5.93 10.63 -12.11
CA PRO A 41 -4.48 10.78 -12.22
C PRO A 41 -3.69 9.47 -12.07
N TYR A 42 -4.33 8.39 -11.61
CA TYR A 42 -3.73 7.05 -11.57
C TYR A 42 -3.71 6.38 -12.95
N ARG A 43 -4.43 6.88 -13.94
CA ARG A 43 -4.38 6.39 -15.32
C ARG A 43 -3.34 7.19 -16.11
N LEU A 44 -2.35 6.48 -16.64
CA LEU A 44 -1.24 7.06 -17.38
C LEU A 44 -1.20 6.47 -18.79
N MET A 45 -1.19 7.34 -19.80
CA MET A 45 -0.90 6.97 -21.18
C MET A 45 0.58 7.22 -21.47
N ILE A 46 1.26 6.18 -21.96
CA ILE A 46 2.66 6.26 -22.42
C ILE A 46 2.66 6.02 -23.92
N GLN A 47 3.23 6.93 -24.69
CA GLN A 47 3.32 6.81 -26.13
C GLN A 47 4.69 7.27 -26.64
N CYS A 48 5.27 6.54 -27.59
CA CYS A 48 6.41 7.01 -28.35
C CYS A 48 5.96 7.49 -29.73
N VAL A 49 6.25 8.74 -30.05
CA VAL A 49 5.81 9.39 -31.29
C VAL A 49 6.96 10.04 -32.01
N ARG A 50 6.84 10.17 -33.33
CA ARG A 50 7.77 10.93 -34.15
C ARG A 50 7.69 12.41 -33.84
N ARG A 51 8.81 13.12 -34.02
CA ARG A 51 8.95 14.56 -33.77
C ARG A 51 7.84 15.39 -34.42
N ASP A 52 7.49 15.07 -35.67
CA ASP A 52 6.48 15.77 -36.46
C ASP A 52 5.03 15.52 -35.99
N GLN A 53 4.79 14.45 -35.22
CA GLN A 53 3.47 14.06 -34.73
C GLN A 53 3.22 14.42 -33.26
N VAL A 54 4.22 14.95 -32.54
CA VAL A 54 4.12 15.29 -31.11
C VAL A 54 2.94 16.21 -30.83
N SER A 55 2.77 17.28 -31.62
CA SER A 55 1.69 18.25 -31.41
C SER A 55 0.30 17.63 -31.64
N LEU A 56 0.16 16.77 -32.66
CA LEU A 56 -1.09 16.07 -32.94
C LEU A 56 -1.43 15.09 -31.80
N CYS A 57 -0.44 14.31 -31.35
CA CYS A 57 -0.58 13.39 -30.21
C CYS A 57 -1.02 14.12 -28.93
N LEU A 58 -0.39 15.25 -28.59
CA LEU A 58 -0.76 16.02 -27.40
C LEU A 58 -2.20 16.54 -27.47
N ASN A 59 -2.64 17.04 -28.64
CA ASN A 59 -4.02 17.48 -28.84
C ASN A 59 -5.02 16.31 -28.73
N GLU A 60 -4.68 15.14 -29.25
CA GLU A 60 -5.52 13.95 -29.13
C GLU A 60 -5.62 13.45 -27.69
N LEU A 61 -4.51 13.45 -26.95
CA LEU A 61 -4.47 13.10 -25.53
C LEU A 61 -5.30 14.07 -24.70
N GLU A 62 -5.18 15.36 -24.95
CA GLU A 62 -5.98 16.39 -24.29
C GLU A 62 -7.49 16.18 -24.55
N ARG A 63 -7.89 15.90 -25.80
CA ARG A 63 -9.28 15.56 -26.14
C ARG A 63 -9.79 14.31 -25.43
N LYS A 64 -8.91 13.35 -25.12
CA LYS A 64 -9.22 12.14 -24.35
C LYS A 64 -9.14 12.36 -22.83
N GLY A 65 -8.84 13.57 -22.37
CA GLY A 65 -8.73 13.93 -20.97
C GLY A 65 -7.36 13.69 -20.34
N TYR A 66 -6.32 13.38 -21.11
CA TYR A 66 -4.94 13.20 -20.65
C TYR A 66 -4.14 14.50 -20.76
N ASN A 67 -4.37 15.43 -19.85
CA ASN A 67 -3.76 16.76 -19.85
C ASN A 67 -2.84 17.03 -18.64
N ILE A 68 -2.69 16.07 -17.72
CA ILE A 68 -1.82 16.17 -16.54
C ILE A 68 -0.51 15.43 -16.81
N GLY A 69 0.60 15.83 -16.18
CA GLY A 69 1.86 15.09 -16.20
C GLY A 69 3.02 15.86 -16.84
N PRO A 70 4.22 15.23 -16.91
CA PRO A 70 5.45 15.91 -17.31
C PRO A 70 5.46 16.36 -18.77
N ASP A 71 6.44 17.19 -19.10
CA ASP A 71 6.76 17.50 -20.48
C ASP A 71 7.28 16.28 -21.24
N THR A 72 7.22 16.34 -22.57
CA THR A 72 7.73 15.27 -23.44
C THR A 72 9.22 15.05 -23.22
N SER A 73 9.71 13.83 -23.40
CA SER A 73 11.13 13.54 -23.30
C SER A 73 11.98 14.37 -24.26
N LYS A 74 13.29 14.40 -24.03
CA LYS A 74 14.25 14.85 -25.04
C LYS A 74 14.14 13.98 -26.30
N GLU A 75 14.55 14.56 -27.42
CA GLU A 75 14.60 13.86 -28.71
C GLU A 75 15.67 12.78 -28.69
N PHE A 76 15.35 11.63 -29.28
CA PHE A 76 16.30 10.55 -29.55
C PHE A 76 15.92 9.84 -30.84
N VAL A 77 16.77 8.92 -31.29
CA VAL A 77 16.62 8.27 -32.60
C VAL A 77 16.26 6.80 -32.41
N LEU A 78 15.21 6.36 -33.10
CA LEU A 78 14.80 4.96 -33.22
C LEU A 78 14.75 4.54 -34.68
N ILE A 79 14.95 3.24 -34.92
CA ILE A 79 14.61 2.58 -36.19
C ILE A 79 13.26 1.87 -36.03
N ASP A 80 12.56 1.70 -37.13
CA ASP A 80 11.37 0.85 -37.22
C ASP A 80 11.62 -0.55 -36.63
N GLY A 81 10.69 -1.04 -35.81
CA GLY A 81 10.77 -2.30 -35.09
C GLY A 81 11.57 -2.28 -33.79
N GLN A 82 12.20 -1.17 -33.41
CA GLN A 82 12.93 -1.10 -32.14
C GLN A 82 11.99 -1.00 -30.93
N ALA A 83 12.37 -1.70 -29.85
CA ALA A 83 11.63 -1.70 -28.61
C ALA A 83 12.19 -0.69 -27.59
N ILE A 84 11.27 -0.02 -26.90
CA ILE A 84 11.54 0.88 -25.79
C ILE A 84 11.00 0.21 -24.53
N SER A 85 11.88 -0.03 -23.56
CA SER A 85 11.48 -0.49 -22.24
C SER A 85 11.19 0.71 -21.35
N VAL A 86 10.06 0.70 -20.65
CA VAL A 86 9.66 1.74 -19.70
C VAL A 86 9.38 1.12 -18.34
N ARG A 87 10.03 1.63 -17.30
CA ARG A 87 9.94 1.15 -15.93
C ARG A 87 9.62 2.30 -14.99
N SER A 88 8.91 2.00 -13.91
CA SER A 88 8.68 2.97 -12.83
C SER A 88 9.78 2.87 -11.78
N SER A 89 10.18 4.01 -11.22
CA SER A 89 11.14 4.10 -10.12
C SER A 89 10.69 5.12 -9.07
N GLY A 90 11.22 4.99 -7.85
CA GLY A 90 10.80 5.79 -6.70
C GLY A 90 9.60 5.18 -5.96
N ASN A 91 8.66 6.04 -5.53
CA ASN A 91 7.49 5.63 -4.74
C ASN A 91 6.24 5.33 -5.61
N ILE A 92 6.42 5.17 -6.92
CA ILE A 92 5.35 4.87 -7.86
C ILE A 92 5.64 3.51 -8.50
N THR A 93 4.61 2.69 -8.67
CA THR A 93 4.65 1.43 -9.41
C THR A 93 3.58 1.43 -10.51
N MET A 94 3.84 0.69 -11.57
CA MET A 94 2.89 0.46 -12.67
C MET A 94 2.20 -0.90 -12.48
N THR A 95 0.91 -0.96 -12.79
CA THR A 95 0.10 -2.18 -12.82
C THR A 95 -0.65 -2.28 -14.16
N PRO A 96 -0.76 -3.48 -14.75
CA PRO A 96 -0.40 -4.79 -14.19
C PRO A 96 1.09 -5.19 -14.35
N TYR A 97 1.89 -4.42 -15.08
CA TYR A 97 3.27 -4.76 -15.40
C TYR A 97 4.28 -3.87 -14.65
N SER A 98 5.38 -4.45 -14.18
CA SER A 98 6.52 -3.71 -13.64
C SER A 98 7.35 -3.00 -14.72
N GLU A 99 7.24 -3.46 -15.96
CA GLU A 99 7.93 -2.95 -17.15
C GLU A 99 6.99 -3.02 -18.36
N VAL A 100 6.95 -1.96 -19.15
CA VAL A 100 6.20 -1.88 -20.42
C VAL A 100 7.17 -1.85 -21.57
N LYS A 101 6.94 -2.67 -22.60
CA LYS A 101 7.73 -2.67 -23.83
C LYS A 101 6.90 -2.11 -24.97
N LEU A 102 7.32 -0.98 -25.52
CA LEU A 102 6.69 -0.34 -26.67
C LEU A 102 7.50 -0.64 -27.92
N ILE A 103 6.89 -1.21 -28.96
CA ILE A 103 7.56 -1.44 -30.25
C ILE A 103 7.23 -0.28 -31.18
N PHE A 104 8.26 0.46 -31.58
CA PHE A 104 8.14 1.62 -32.44
C PHE A 104 8.02 1.22 -33.91
N HIS A 105 6.93 1.63 -34.55
CA HIS A 105 6.77 1.58 -36.00
C HIS A 105 6.43 2.97 -36.53
N ALA A 106 7.19 3.49 -37.51
CA ALA A 106 7.15 4.89 -37.93
C ALA A 106 5.81 5.33 -38.54
N TYR A 107 4.98 4.37 -38.98
CA TYR A 107 3.69 4.60 -39.63
C TYR A 107 2.54 3.83 -38.98
N MET A 108 2.77 3.22 -37.81
CA MET A 108 1.72 2.52 -37.06
C MET A 108 1.60 3.10 -35.66
N ASP A 109 0.38 3.18 -35.16
CA ASP A 109 0.09 3.65 -33.81
C ASP A 109 0.17 2.51 -32.79
N THR A 110 1.30 1.80 -32.78
CA THR A 110 1.56 0.60 -31.96
C THR A 110 2.38 0.89 -30.70
N ALA A 111 3.13 2.00 -30.69
CA ALA A 111 4.02 2.34 -29.59
C ALA A 111 3.29 3.12 -28.49
N LYS A 112 2.13 2.63 -28.05
CA LYS A 112 1.31 3.23 -26.99
C LYS A 112 0.82 2.17 -26.02
N GLU A 113 0.75 2.52 -24.75
CA GLU A 113 0.19 1.66 -23.70
C GLU A 113 -0.44 2.51 -22.60
N GLU A 114 -1.59 2.06 -22.10
CA GLU A 114 -2.21 2.64 -20.92
C GLU A 114 -1.91 1.78 -19.69
N VAL A 115 -1.39 2.40 -18.64
CA VAL A 115 -1.09 1.74 -17.38
C VAL A 115 -1.80 2.39 -16.21
N THR A 116 -2.00 1.62 -15.15
CA THR A 116 -2.43 2.16 -13.86
C THR A 116 -1.22 2.37 -12.97
N LEU A 117 -1.13 3.54 -12.36
CA LEU A 117 -0.11 3.90 -11.40
C LEU A 117 -0.62 3.65 -9.98
N GLN A 118 0.26 3.24 -9.09
CA GLN A 118 -0.02 3.08 -7.67
C GLN A 118 1.16 3.59 -6.84
N ALA A 119 0.88 4.01 -5.61
CA ALA A 119 1.94 4.32 -4.66
C ALA A 119 2.53 3.01 -4.13
N LYS A 120 3.86 2.88 -4.14
CA LYS A 120 4.54 1.71 -3.57
C LYS A 120 4.39 1.67 -2.05
N ASP A 121 4.44 2.83 -1.42
CA ASP A 121 4.30 3.04 0.00
C ASP A 121 3.53 4.35 0.23
N GLU A 122 2.26 4.21 0.63
CA GLU A 122 1.36 5.34 0.90
C GLU A 122 1.79 6.18 2.11
N TYR A 123 2.71 5.69 2.92
CA TYR A 123 3.18 6.36 4.14
C TYR A 123 4.51 7.09 3.97
N LYS A 124 5.18 6.93 2.82
CA LYS A 124 6.39 7.67 2.46
C LYS A 124 6.06 9.06 1.87
N GLN A 125 7.07 9.92 1.80
CA GLN A 125 6.96 11.28 1.22
C GLN A 125 5.90 12.14 1.92
N LYS A 126 5.78 12.06 3.25
CA LYS A 126 4.79 12.80 4.04
C LYS A 126 4.85 14.32 3.84
N GLU A 127 6.03 14.85 3.55
CA GLU A 127 6.32 16.27 3.34
C GLU A 127 5.85 16.80 1.98
N PHE A 128 5.60 15.92 1.02
CA PHE A 128 5.16 16.30 -0.34
C PHE A 128 3.64 16.23 -0.47
N GLU A 129 3.06 17.07 -1.33
CA GLU A 129 1.61 17.07 -1.60
C GLU A 129 1.12 15.80 -2.32
N GLY A 130 2.02 15.11 -3.03
CA GLY A 130 1.74 13.89 -3.78
C GLY A 130 2.83 12.83 -3.63
N TYR A 131 2.57 11.64 -4.16
CA TYR A 131 3.59 10.61 -4.32
C TYR A 131 4.41 10.93 -5.56
N VAL A 132 5.73 11.08 -5.38
CA VAL A 132 6.64 11.43 -6.46
C VAL A 132 7.41 10.19 -6.88
N GLY A 133 7.47 9.96 -8.18
CA GLY A 133 8.25 8.90 -8.81
C GLY A 133 8.74 9.33 -10.19
N ASN A 134 9.40 8.42 -10.88
CA ASN A 134 9.89 8.66 -12.22
C ASN A 134 9.52 7.49 -13.13
N LEU A 135 9.23 7.78 -14.39
CA LEU A 135 9.36 6.79 -15.45
C LEU A 135 10.78 6.84 -15.97
N GLN A 136 11.43 5.70 -16.05
CA GLN A 136 12.71 5.52 -16.71
C GLN A 136 12.45 4.75 -18.01
N PHE A 137 12.97 5.25 -19.11
CA PHE A 137 12.90 4.54 -20.38
C PHE A 137 14.29 4.23 -20.90
N GLU A 138 14.44 3.06 -21.51
CA GLU A 138 15.68 2.53 -22.05
C GLU A 138 15.44 1.97 -23.45
N ILE A 139 16.32 2.32 -24.38
CA ILE A 139 16.33 1.74 -25.72
C ILE A 139 17.28 0.56 -25.71
N LEU A 140 16.72 -0.63 -25.93
CA LEU A 140 17.47 -1.87 -26.00
C LEU A 140 17.99 -2.04 -27.43
N LYS A 141 19.31 -2.05 -27.62
CA LYS A 141 19.91 -2.48 -28.88
C LYS A 141 20.22 -3.96 -28.77
N ASP A 142 19.61 -4.76 -29.64
CA ASP A 142 19.93 -6.17 -29.77
C ASP A 142 21.30 -6.29 -30.45
N ASN A 143 22.19 -7.07 -29.84
CA ASN A 143 23.50 -7.38 -30.39
C ASN A 143 23.46 -8.85 -30.82
N ARG A 144 24.12 -9.19 -31.94
CA ARG A 144 24.12 -10.57 -32.47
C ARG A 144 24.70 -11.62 -31.50
N GLU A 145 25.31 -11.18 -30.39
CA GLU A 145 25.83 -12.00 -29.29
C GLU A 145 24.88 -12.10 -28.06
N GLY A 146 23.61 -11.66 -28.18
CA GLY A 146 22.60 -11.80 -27.12
C GLY A 146 22.79 -10.87 -25.91
N THR A 147 23.74 -9.94 -25.97
CA THR A 147 23.98 -8.96 -24.90
C THR A 147 23.31 -7.63 -25.23
N LEU A 148 22.31 -7.23 -24.45
CA LEU A 148 21.58 -5.98 -24.62
C LEU A 148 22.40 -4.80 -24.08
N PHE A 149 22.73 -3.83 -24.92
CA PHE A 149 23.36 -2.57 -24.49
C PHE A 149 22.34 -1.43 -24.55
N ILE A 150 22.30 -0.60 -23.49
CA ILE A 150 21.44 0.58 -23.41
C ILE A 150 22.05 1.66 -24.30
N LYS A 151 21.38 1.97 -25.41
CA LYS A 151 21.84 3.02 -26.35
C LYS A 151 21.50 4.42 -25.87
N THR A 152 20.34 4.57 -25.24
CA THR A 152 19.84 5.84 -24.71
C THR A 152 18.89 5.55 -23.58
N SER A 153 18.97 6.36 -22.53
CA SER A 153 18.02 6.35 -21.43
C SER A 153 17.56 7.76 -21.10
N GLY A 154 16.38 7.87 -20.51
CA GLY A 154 15.85 9.12 -20.02
C GLY A 154 14.87 8.90 -18.89
N SER A 155 14.45 10.00 -18.27
CA SER A 155 13.54 9.96 -17.14
C SER A 155 12.50 11.06 -17.20
N LEU A 156 11.26 10.72 -16.88
CA LEU A 156 10.12 11.63 -16.82
C LEU A 156 9.55 11.63 -15.38
N PRO A 157 9.55 12.78 -14.68
CA PRO A 157 9.01 12.84 -13.33
C PRO A 157 7.49 12.75 -13.34
N ILE A 158 6.93 11.94 -12.45
CA ILE A 158 5.49 11.76 -12.29
C ILE A 158 5.09 12.08 -10.86
N ASN A 159 3.93 12.73 -10.73
CA ASN A 159 3.31 13.03 -9.47
C ASN A 159 1.92 12.39 -9.41
N LEU A 160 1.65 11.63 -8.35
CA LEU A 160 0.31 11.14 -8.04
C LEU A 160 -0.25 11.96 -6.87
N PRO A 161 -1.46 12.52 -7.00
CA PRO A 161 -2.10 13.13 -5.86
C PRO A 161 -2.28 12.09 -4.76
N LYS A 162 -2.05 12.49 -3.52
CA LYS A 162 -2.47 11.68 -2.38
C LYS A 162 -3.99 11.66 -2.37
N ARG A 163 -4.59 10.50 -2.18
CA ARG A 163 -6.01 10.45 -1.82
C ARG A 163 -6.15 11.29 -0.56
N THR A 164 -7.13 12.18 -0.52
CA THR A 164 -7.60 12.81 0.71
C THR A 164 -8.17 11.68 1.57
N ILE A 165 -7.29 10.93 2.22
CA ILE A 165 -7.66 10.12 3.36
C ILE A 165 -8.00 11.19 4.38
N GLU A 166 -9.29 11.48 4.56
CA GLU A 166 -9.75 12.15 5.76
C GLU A 166 -9.12 11.38 6.90
N ARG A 167 -8.12 11.99 7.54
CA ARG A 167 -7.44 11.34 8.65
C ARG A 167 -8.57 10.97 9.61
N PRO A 168 -8.78 9.68 9.94
CA PRO A 168 -9.46 9.38 11.17
C PRO A 168 -8.68 10.16 12.21
N ARG A 169 -9.37 11.06 12.93
CA ARG A 169 -8.74 11.78 14.05
C ARG A 169 -8.13 10.68 14.89
N THR A 170 -6.81 10.63 14.88
CA THR A 170 -6.07 9.65 15.65
C THR A 170 -6.50 9.91 17.07
N ALA A 171 -7.39 9.09 17.60
CA ALA A 171 -7.41 8.85 19.02
C ALA A 171 -5.97 8.41 19.27
N ARG A 172 -5.17 9.32 19.84
CA ARG A 172 -3.89 8.96 20.41
C ARG A 172 -4.28 7.93 21.47
N THR A 173 -4.33 6.65 21.12
CA THR A 173 -4.35 5.55 22.08
C THR A 173 -2.97 5.54 22.71
N CYS A 174 -2.73 6.56 23.53
CA CYS A 174 -1.75 6.50 24.58
C CYS A 174 -2.35 5.48 25.54
N ILE A 175 -1.99 4.20 25.37
CA ILE A 175 -2.25 3.20 26.40
C ILE A 175 -1.41 3.66 27.59
N ARG A 176 -2.03 4.41 28.49
CA ARG A 176 -1.47 4.72 29.80
C ARG A 176 -1.85 3.56 30.68
N PHE A 177 -0.86 2.73 31.03
CA PHE A 177 -1.13 1.67 31.99
C PHE A 177 -1.47 2.31 33.33
N PRO A 178 -2.60 1.93 33.97
CA PRO A 178 -3.04 2.54 35.22
C PRO A 178 -1.95 2.46 36.29
N HIS A 179 -1.19 1.36 36.35
CA HIS A 179 -0.05 1.17 37.25
C HIS A 179 1.16 0.58 36.52
N TYR A 180 2.31 1.27 36.61
CA TYR A 180 3.60 0.74 36.16
C TYR A 180 4.35 0.12 37.36
N PRO A 181 4.56 -1.20 37.41
CA PRO A 181 5.47 -1.82 38.36
C PRO A 181 6.84 -1.14 38.42
N LYS A 182 7.33 -0.88 39.64
CA LYS A 182 8.62 -0.21 39.90
C LYS A 182 9.83 -1.16 39.81
N ASP A 183 9.61 -2.44 39.57
CA ASP A 183 10.59 -3.53 39.74
C ASP A 183 11.35 -3.91 38.44
N GLY A 184 11.53 -2.98 37.50
CA GLY A 184 12.29 -3.24 36.25
C GLY A 184 11.64 -4.25 35.30
N THR A 185 10.45 -4.75 35.64
CA THR A 185 9.70 -5.79 34.92
C THR A 185 9.29 -5.35 33.52
N TRP A 186 9.02 -4.06 33.34
CA TRP A 186 8.69 -3.51 32.03
C TRP A 186 9.82 -3.67 31.03
N LEU A 187 11.08 -3.64 31.46
CA LEU A 187 12.20 -3.95 30.58
C LEU A 187 12.13 -5.40 30.09
N GLN A 188 11.74 -6.35 30.94
CA GLN A 188 11.59 -7.76 30.56
C GLN A 188 10.44 -7.95 29.56
N VAL A 189 9.29 -7.32 29.81
CA VAL A 189 8.14 -7.30 28.88
C VAL A 189 8.52 -6.66 27.54
N ILE A 190 9.28 -5.57 27.58
CA ILE A 190 9.80 -4.91 26.38
C ILE A 190 10.76 -5.84 25.62
N PHE A 191 11.63 -6.57 26.30
CA PHE A 191 12.55 -7.50 25.64
C PHE A 191 11.87 -8.73 25.05
N SER A 192 10.68 -9.11 25.52
CA SER A 192 9.86 -10.17 24.90
C SER A 192 9.01 -9.67 23.72
N LEU A 193 8.78 -8.37 23.57
CA LEU A 193 8.00 -7.77 22.47
C LEU A 193 8.67 -7.79 21.09
N GLY A 194 9.94 -8.18 20.98
CA GLY A 194 10.68 -8.12 19.72
C GLY A 194 12.12 -8.61 19.83
N SER A 195 12.84 -8.57 18.71
CA SER A 195 14.22 -9.08 18.69
C SER A 195 15.13 -8.23 19.59
N ARG A 196 16.12 -8.86 20.22
CA ARG A 196 17.10 -8.17 21.08
C ARG A 196 17.73 -6.95 20.40
N ARG A 197 17.97 -7.02 19.09
CA ARG A 197 18.54 -5.91 18.29
C ARG A 197 17.54 -4.78 18.06
N GLU A 198 16.28 -5.09 17.82
CA GLU A 198 15.20 -4.10 17.64
C GLU A 198 14.97 -3.33 18.95
N MET A 199 14.85 -4.05 20.06
CA MET A 199 14.62 -3.45 21.37
C MET A 199 15.80 -2.64 21.87
N GLU A 200 17.04 -3.09 21.61
CA GLU A 200 18.23 -2.31 21.96
C GLU A 200 18.35 -1.01 21.16
N ASN A 201 17.91 -1.01 19.89
CA ASN A 201 17.86 0.20 19.08
C ASN A 201 16.76 1.17 19.55
N ILE A 202 15.58 0.65 19.93
CA ILE A 202 14.50 1.47 20.50
C ILE A 202 14.93 2.04 21.86
N ARG A 203 15.55 1.23 22.72
CA ARG A 203 16.09 1.65 24.02
C ARG A 203 17.12 2.77 23.89
N ARG A 204 18.08 2.64 22.96
CA ARG A 204 19.07 3.71 22.69
C ARG A 204 18.40 5.02 22.28
N ARG A 205 17.36 4.98 21.44
CA ARG A 205 16.60 6.19 21.05
C ARG A 205 15.77 6.77 22.19
N ALA A 206 15.23 5.92 23.06
CA ALA A 206 14.50 6.37 24.24
C ALA A 206 15.41 7.04 25.26
N ALA A 207 16.59 6.46 25.51
CA ALA A 207 17.60 7.01 26.43
C ALA A 207 18.11 8.39 25.99
N THR A 208 18.20 8.67 24.68
CA THR A 208 18.59 10.02 24.19
C THR A 208 17.46 11.05 24.26
N ARG A 209 16.22 10.63 24.51
CA ARG A 209 15.04 11.51 24.62
C ARG A 209 14.59 11.75 26.07
N CYS A 210 15.14 11.01 27.02
CA CYS A 210 14.87 11.20 28.44
C CYS A 210 15.77 12.32 28.99
N GLU A 211 15.17 13.37 29.54
CA GLU A 211 15.89 14.46 30.21
C GLU A 211 16.51 13.99 31.55
N THR A 212 15.88 12.99 32.19
CA THR A 212 16.34 12.37 33.44
C THR A 212 16.61 10.86 33.25
N PRO A 213 17.85 10.43 32.99
CA PRO A 213 18.20 9.04 32.66
C PRO A 213 18.12 8.05 33.84
N HIS A 214 17.57 8.45 34.99
CA HIS A 214 17.40 7.59 36.17
C HIS A 214 15.94 7.20 36.41
N ASN A 215 15.00 7.73 35.60
CA ASN A 215 13.61 7.33 35.67
C ASN A 215 13.36 6.17 34.68
N GLU A 216 13.55 4.93 35.14
CA GLU A 216 13.29 3.73 34.32
C GLU A 216 11.86 3.69 33.77
N TYR A 217 10.91 4.36 34.45
CA TYR A 217 9.52 4.50 34.02
C TYR A 217 9.38 5.30 32.73
N GLU A 218 9.99 6.49 32.63
CA GLU A 218 9.91 7.32 31.42
C GLU A 218 10.58 6.62 30.24
N ILE A 219 11.68 5.91 30.50
CA ILE A 219 12.38 5.13 29.48
C ILE A 219 11.46 4.01 28.97
N CYS A 220 10.78 3.26 29.85
CA CYS A 220 9.87 2.19 29.44
C CYS A 220 8.66 2.73 28.66
N GLU A 221 8.08 3.86 29.08
CA GLU A 221 6.97 4.49 28.37
C GLU A 221 7.38 4.94 26.96
N ILE A 222 8.54 5.59 26.82
CA ILE A 222 9.05 6.01 25.52
C ILE A 222 9.36 4.80 24.63
N ILE A 223 9.92 3.72 25.19
CA ILE A 223 10.19 2.49 24.44
C ILE A 223 8.90 1.86 23.92
N LEU A 224 7.88 1.72 24.77
CA LEU A 224 6.59 1.16 24.37
C LEU A 224 5.92 2.04 23.30
N GLN A 225 5.95 3.37 23.46
CA GLN A 225 5.43 4.28 22.45
C GLN A 225 6.18 4.18 21.12
N ASP A 226 7.51 4.11 21.13
CA ASP A 226 8.31 3.97 19.92
C ASP A 226 8.14 2.59 19.27
N TRP A 227 7.99 1.53 20.05
CA TRP A 227 7.66 0.19 19.57
C TRP A 227 6.28 0.21 18.89
N MET A 228 5.25 0.73 19.56
CA MET A 228 3.90 0.87 18.99
C MET A 228 3.90 1.72 17.70
N LYS A 229 4.72 2.78 17.63
CA LYS A 229 4.88 3.61 16.43
C LYS A 229 5.63 2.91 15.31
N SER A 230 6.53 1.98 15.64
CA SER A 230 7.30 1.22 14.66
C SER A 230 6.49 0.12 13.98
N LYS A 231 5.41 -0.35 14.60
CA LYS A 231 4.51 -1.35 14.01
C LYS A 231 3.46 -0.70 13.09
N PRO A 232 3.12 -1.36 11.96
CA PRO A 232 1.98 -0.99 11.12
C PRO A 232 0.73 -0.67 11.95
N VAL A 233 -0.07 0.31 11.51
CA VAL A 233 -1.28 0.73 12.23
C VAL A 233 -2.31 -0.40 12.32
N GLN A 234 -2.26 -1.33 11.36
CA GLN A 234 -3.21 -2.43 11.17
C GLN A 234 -2.84 -3.66 12.01
N ASP A 235 -1.62 -3.70 12.56
CA ASP A 235 -1.17 -4.83 13.38
C ASP A 235 -1.84 -4.78 14.75
N ASP A 236 -2.20 -5.95 15.26
CA ASP A 236 -2.62 -6.09 16.66
C ASP A 236 -1.40 -5.85 17.56
N LYS A 237 -1.26 -4.61 18.03
CA LYS A 237 -0.18 -4.17 18.93
C LYS A 237 -0.40 -4.65 20.35
N ILE A 238 -1.57 -5.19 20.65
CA ILE A 238 -2.01 -5.49 22.00
C ILE A 238 -1.75 -6.95 22.34
N LYS A 239 -2.07 -7.89 21.43
CA LYS A 239 -1.77 -9.31 21.63
C LYS A 239 -0.31 -9.57 21.99
N PRO A 240 0.70 -8.98 21.31
CA PRO A 240 2.09 -9.13 21.69
C PRO A 240 2.40 -8.60 23.10
N ILE A 241 1.77 -7.50 23.53
CA ILE A 241 1.94 -6.95 24.89
C ILE A 241 1.33 -7.89 25.93
N LEU A 242 0.15 -8.44 25.66
CA LEU A 242 -0.50 -9.40 26.55
C LEU A 242 0.31 -10.69 26.67
N TRP A 243 0.78 -11.24 25.54
CA TRP A 243 1.67 -12.42 25.55
C TRP A 243 2.97 -12.13 26.29
N ALA A 244 3.58 -10.96 26.07
CA ALA A 244 4.78 -10.55 26.79
C ALA A 244 4.56 -10.44 28.31
N LEU A 245 3.39 -10.00 28.75
CA LEU A 245 2.99 -9.95 30.17
C LEU A 245 2.74 -11.35 30.75
N GLU A 246 2.11 -12.23 29.97
CA GLU A 246 1.87 -13.63 30.33
C GLU A 246 3.19 -14.41 30.45
N ASP A 247 4.10 -14.24 29.50
CA ASP A 247 5.44 -14.82 29.50
C ASP A 247 6.30 -14.33 30.67
N CYS A 248 6.08 -13.10 31.13
CA CYS A 248 6.72 -12.55 32.34
C CYS A 248 6.00 -12.95 33.65
N HIS A 249 5.04 -13.89 33.58
CA HIS A 249 4.22 -14.35 34.70
C HIS A 249 3.45 -13.22 35.42
N ARG A 250 3.03 -12.19 34.69
CA ARG A 250 2.26 -11.04 35.22
C ARG A 250 0.79 -11.10 34.79
N MET A 251 0.13 -12.20 35.14
CA MET A 251 -1.27 -12.46 34.80
C MET A 251 -2.22 -11.36 35.30
N ALA A 252 -2.01 -10.83 36.51
CA ALA A 252 -2.84 -9.76 37.07
C ALA A 252 -2.80 -8.46 36.23
N LEU A 253 -1.63 -8.08 35.73
CA LEU A 253 -1.47 -6.93 34.83
C LEU A 253 -2.00 -7.24 33.44
N SER A 254 -1.80 -8.45 32.92
CA SER A 254 -2.41 -8.90 31.65
C SER A 254 -3.94 -8.80 31.71
N ASP A 255 -4.56 -9.24 32.81
CA ASP A 255 -6.01 -9.19 33.01
C ASP A 255 -6.53 -7.76 33.16
N GLU A 256 -5.80 -6.88 33.84
CA GLU A 256 -6.11 -5.46 33.93
C GLU A 256 -5.96 -4.77 32.57
N CYS A 257 -4.94 -5.11 31.80
CA CYS A 257 -4.74 -4.63 30.44
C CYS A 257 -5.86 -5.10 29.52
N LYS A 258 -6.26 -6.38 29.57
CA LYS A 258 -7.39 -6.93 28.79
C LYS A 258 -8.67 -6.15 29.07
N LYS A 259 -8.97 -5.84 30.34
CA LYS A 259 -10.11 -5.01 30.73
C LYS A 259 -9.98 -3.58 30.21
N PHE A 260 -8.83 -2.95 30.37
CA PHE A 260 -8.56 -1.59 29.89
C PHE A 260 -8.64 -1.48 28.35
N ILE A 261 -8.14 -2.48 27.64
CA ILE A 261 -8.17 -2.58 26.17
C ILE A 261 -9.61 -2.70 25.66
N HIS A 262 -10.40 -3.56 26.32
CA HIS A 262 -11.82 -3.75 26.03
C HIS A 262 -12.60 -2.43 26.16
N ILE A 263 -12.16 -1.55 27.06
CA ILE A 263 -12.78 -0.24 27.32
C ILE A 263 -12.21 0.83 26.37
N HIS A 264 -10.89 0.96 26.18
CA HIS A 264 -10.33 2.16 25.56
C HIS A 264 -9.92 2.07 24.10
N THR A 265 -9.79 0.88 23.51
CA THR A 265 -9.22 0.76 22.17
C THR A 265 -10.24 0.88 21.05
N LYS A 266 -11.55 0.90 21.37
CA LYS A 266 -12.66 0.79 20.40
C LYS A 266 -12.50 -0.39 19.41
N TYR A 267 -11.61 -1.32 19.70
CA TYR A 267 -11.31 -2.51 18.91
C TYR A 267 -12.16 -3.65 19.44
N LEU A 268 -12.83 -4.39 18.55
CA LEU A 268 -13.63 -5.55 18.92
C LEU A 268 -12.70 -6.72 19.24
N SER A 269 -12.49 -6.97 20.54
CA SER A 269 -11.77 -8.16 21.01
C SER A 269 -12.52 -9.44 20.60
N ASP A 270 -11.81 -10.56 20.55
CA ASP A 270 -12.41 -11.85 20.20
C ASP A 270 -13.48 -12.25 21.24
N GLU A 271 -13.29 -11.91 22.52
CA GLU A 271 -14.32 -12.10 23.55
C GLU A 271 -15.56 -11.22 23.32
N CYS A 272 -15.35 -9.95 22.93
CA CYS A 272 -16.44 -9.04 22.64
C CYS A 272 -17.26 -9.54 21.43
N MET A 273 -16.57 -10.00 20.38
CA MET A 273 -17.23 -10.59 19.20
C MET A 273 -17.96 -11.89 19.55
N SER A 274 -17.42 -12.72 20.44
CA SER A 274 -18.11 -13.93 20.92
C SER A 274 -19.41 -13.58 21.66
N GLU A 275 -19.38 -12.58 22.55
CA GLU A 275 -20.58 -12.10 23.25
C GLU A 275 -21.60 -11.44 22.32
N MET A 276 -21.13 -10.73 21.27
CA MET A 276 -22.02 -10.20 20.24
C MET A 276 -22.63 -11.31 19.39
N ALA A 277 -21.86 -12.33 19.00
CA ALA A 277 -22.32 -13.44 18.18
C ALA A 277 -23.49 -14.19 18.83
N LYS A 278 -23.42 -14.44 20.15
CA LYS A 278 -24.52 -15.00 20.95
C LYS A 278 -25.84 -14.21 20.87
N LYS A 279 -25.77 -12.92 20.53
CA LYS A 279 -26.92 -12.00 20.45
C LYS A 279 -27.44 -11.79 19.02
N ILE A 280 -26.75 -12.29 17.99
CA ILE A 280 -27.09 -12.08 16.57
C ILE A 280 -27.83 -13.29 15.96
N THR A 281 -27.77 -14.44 16.64
CA THR A 281 -28.16 -15.81 16.23
C THR A 281 -29.05 -15.96 14.98
N ASN A 282 -30.20 -15.30 14.87
CA ASN A 282 -31.12 -15.53 13.74
C ASN A 282 -30.97 -14.59 12.54
N ASP A 283 -30.26 -13.46 12.64
CA ASP A 283 -30.25 -12.39 11.61
C ASP A 283 -28.84 -11.99 11.14
N TRP A 284 -27.84 -12.84 11.40
CA TRP A 284 -26.44 -12.54 11.10
C TRP A 284 -26.19 -12.30 9.60
N SER A 285 -26.87 -13.04 8.71
CA SER A 285 -26.68 -12.89 7.25
C SER A 285 -27.23 -11.56 6.72
N SER A 286 -28.33 -11.08 7.28
CA SER A 286 -28.90 -9.76 6.97
C SER A 286 -28.00 -8.64 7.48
N LEU A 287 -27.40 -8.81 8.67
CA LEU A 287 -26.41 -7.90 9.20
C LEU A 287 -25.15 -7.89 8.32
N ALA A 288 -24.65 -9.05 7.90
CA ALA A 288 -23.46 -9.18 7.04
C ALA A 288 -23.57 -8.37 5.74
N ARG A 289 -24.72 -8.44 5.05
CA ARG A 289 -24.97 -7.66 3.83
C ARG A 289 -24.96 -6.16 4.11
N LYS A 290 -25.57 -5.73 5.22
CA LYS A 290 -25.59 -4.32 5.62
C LYS A 290 -24.21 -3.81 6.04
N LEU A 291 -23.37 -4.70 6.57
CA LEU A 291 -21.97 -4.44 6.89
C LEU A 291 -21.07 -4.40 5.63
N GLY A 292 -21.63 -4.65 4.44
CA GLY A 292 -20.92 -4.56 3.16
C GLY A 292 -20.09 -5.80 2.81
N LEU A 293 -20.30 -6.93 3.48
CA LEU A 293 -19.64 -8.19 3.11
C LEU A 293 -20.19 -8.73 1.79
N SER A 294 -19.31 -9.31 0.98
CA SER A 294 -19.66 -9.93 -0.30
C SER A 294 -20.52 -11.19 -0.10
N GLU A 295 -21.31 -11.59 -1.09
CA GLU A 295 -22.07 -12.85 -1.02
C GLU A 295 -21.14 -14.08 -0.96
N GLU A 296 -19.93 -13.98 -1.51
CA GLU A 296 -18.86 -14.99 -1.39
C GLU A 296 -18.37 -15.11 0.07
N ASP A 297 -18.25 -13.98 0.77
CA ASP A 297 -17.89 -13.97 2.19
C ASP A 297 -18.99 -14.55 3.07
N ILE A 298 -20.25 -14.23 2.78
CA ILE A 298 -21.41 -14.75 3.51
C ILE A 298 -21.55 -16.27 3.32
N THR A 299 -21.36 -16.76 2.11
CA THR A 299 -21.41 -18.20 1.82
C THR A 299 -20.25 -18.96 2.46
N SER A 300 -19.05 -18.39 2.48
CA SER A 300 -17.92 -19.02 3.18
C SER A 300 -18.07 -19.00 4.71
N CYS A 301 -18.79 -18.03 5.29
CA CYS A 301 -19.19 -18.09 6.71
C CYS A 301 -20.12 -19.28 7.01
N LYS A 302 -21.01 -19.66 6.08
CA LYS A 302 -21.90 -20.82 6.23
C LYS A 302 -21.18 -22.15 6.04
N ASN A 303 -20.28 -22.21 5.06
CA ASN A 303 -19.62 -23.45 4.67
C ASN A 303 -18.41 -23.79 5.54
N GLY A 304 -17.85 -22.80 6.25
CA GLY A 304 -16.65 -22.96 7.09
C GLY A 304 -16.93 -23.47 8.50
N SER A 305 -18.17 -23.44 8.97
CA SER A 305 -18.58 -23.90 10.29
C SER A 305 -19.52 -25.11 10.18
N GLU A 306 -19.08 -26.28 10.64
CA GLU A 306 -19.98 -27.42 10.94
C GLU A 306 -20.85 -27.15 12.19
N GLY A 307 -20.99 -25.88 12.59
CA GLY A 307 -21.35 -25.43 13.92
C GLY A 307 -22.52 -24.45 13.94
N SER A 308 -22.90 -24.08 15.15
CA SER A 308 -24.07 -23.28 15.50
C SER A 308 -24.12 -21.93 14.77
N GLN A 309 -25.32 -21.32 14.69
CA GLN A 309 -25.46 -19.95 14.16
C GLN A 309 -24.60 -18.90 14.89
N GLU A 310 -24.18 -19.20 16.12
CA GLU A 310 -23.23 -18.36 16.88
C GLU A 310 -21.84 -18.38 16.23
N ASP A 311 -21.37 -19.54 15.76
CA ASP A 311 -20.07 -19.69 15.10
C ASP A 311 -20.07 -19.00 13.74
N GLU A 312 -21.17 -19.09 13.00
CA GLU A 312 -21.40 -18.36 11.74
C GLU A 312 -21.35 -16.84 11.97
N ALA A 313 -22.06 -16.35 12.99
CA ALA A 313 -22.09 -14.94 13.36
C ALA A 313 -20.72 -14.43 13.84
N PHE A 314 -19.99 -15.23 14.62
CA PHE A 314 -18.65 -14.91 15.07
C PHE A 314 -17.67 -14.80 13.90
N THR A 315 -17.71 -15.76 12.97
CA THR A 315 -16.88 -15.78 11.77
C THR A 315 -17.17 -14.57 10.89
N MET A 316 -18.45 -14.20 10.75
CA MET A 316 -18.88 -13.01 10.04
C MET A 316 -18.31 -11.72 10.67
N LEU A 317 -18.40 -11.57 12.00
CA LEU A 317 -17.83 -10.42 12.70
C LEU A 317 -16.30 -10.35 12.53
N CYS A 318 -15.61 -11.50 12.58
CA CYS A 318 -14.17 -11.58 12.32
C CYS A 318 -13.81 -11.09 10.92
N LYS A 319 -14.58 -11.49 9.89
CA LYS A 319 -14.38 -11.04 8.51
C LYS A 319 -14.69 -9.56 8.33
N TRP A 320 -15.78 -9.08 8.93
CA TRP A 320 -16.14 -7.67 8.88
C TRP A 320 -15.07 -6.79 9.53
N ARG A 321 -14.54 -7.20 10.69
CA ARG A 321 -13.47 -6.49 11.41
C ARG A 321 -12.25 -6.19 10.54
N VAL A 322 -11.91 -7.10 9.62
CA VAL A 322 -10.76 -6.97 8.72
C VAL A 322 -11.12 -6.47 7.33
N SER A 323 -12.40 -6.13 7.09
CA SER A 323 -12.86 -5.62 5.81
C SER A 323 -12.30 -4.23 5.52
N GLU A 324 -12.10 -3.93 4.22
CA GLU A 324 -11.60 -2.63 3.78
C GLU A 324 -12.48 -1.47 4.28
N ALA A 325 -13.80 -1.70 4.41
CA ALA A 325 -14.74 -0.71 4.96
C ALA A 325 -14.42 -0.32 6.39
N VAL A 326 -14.10 -1.29 7.26
CA VAL A 326 -13.75 -1.07 8.67
C VAL A 326 -12.32 -0.53 8.81
N VAL A 327 -11.40 -1.01 7.97
CA VAL A 327 -10.03 -0.50 7.92
C VAL A 327 -10.01 0.97 7.51
N ASN A 328 -10.87 1.38 6.57
CA ASN A 328 -11.00 2.75 6.11
C ASN A 328 -11.74 3.66 7.11
N SER A 329 -12.67 3.13 7.91
CA SER A 329 -13.40 3.93 8.93
C SER A 329 -12.57 4.26 10.17
N GLY A 330 -11.46 3.54 10.39
CA GLY A 330 -10.34 4.04 11.17
C GLY A 330 -10.63 4.34 12.64
N ILE A 331 -11.22 3.38 13.36
CA ILE A 331 -11.31 3.24 14.85
C ILE A 331 -12.73 3.43 15.43
N ASP A 332 -13.76 3.84 14.68
CA ASP A 332 -15.12 3.99 15.25
C ASP A 332 -16.10 2.84 14.98
N VAL A 333 -15.56 1.62 15.03
CA VAL A 333 -16.26 0.36 14.71
C VAL A 333 -17.57 0.20 15.49
N PHE A 334 -17.62 0.63 16.75
CA PHE A 334 -18.83 0.57 17.57
C PHE A 334 -19.91 1.56 17.13
N ASN A 335 -19.56 2.76 16.67
CA ASN A 335 -20.53 3.74 16.18
C ASN A 335 -21.02 3.37 14.78
N ASP A 336 -20.15 2.84 13.92
CA ASP A 336 -20.54 2.29 12.61
C ASP A 336 -21.50 1.11 12.79
N LEU A 337 -21.15 0.18 13.70
CA LEU A 337 -22.03 -0.93 14.05
C LEU A 337 -23.35 -0.43 14.63
N LEU A 338 -23.33 0.53 15.55
CA LEU A 338 -24.55 1.07 16.13
C LEU A 338 -25.45 1.73 15.08
N GLY A 339 -24.88 2.53 14.18
CA GLY A 339 -25.63 3.17 13.09
C GLY A 339 -26.29 2.12 12.18
N ILE A 340 -25.58 1.05 11.83
CA ILE A 340 -26.13 -0.05 11.04
C ILE A 340 -27.22 -0.79 11.82
N LEU A 341 -26.98 -1.09 13.10
CA LEU A 341 -27.94 -1.77 13.95
C LEU A 341 -29.22 -0.95 14.12
N GLU A 342 -29.14 0.38 14.23
CA GLU A 342 -30.30 1.27 14.31
C GLU A 342 -31.23 1.15 13.11
N THR A 343 -30.69 0.81 11.93
CA THR A 343 -31.50 0.52 10.73
C THR A 343 -32.14 -0.87 10.73
N MET A 344 -31.85 -1.73 11.72
CA MET A 344 -32.37 -3.10 11.82
C MET A 344 -33.41 -3.18 12.95
N GLN A 345 -34.59 -3.76 12.68
CA GLN A 345 -35.65 -3.85 13.69
C GLN A 345 -35.45 -4.99 14.70
N ASN A 346 -34.69 -6.03 14.33
CA ASN A 346 -34.68 -7.33 15.02
C ASN A 346 -33.50 -7.56 15.98
N LEU A 347 -32.57 -6.61 16.14
CA LEU A 347 -31.33 -6.78 16.91
C LEU A 347 -31.26 -5.93 18.18
N ASN A 348 -32.38 -5.79 18.90
CA ASN A 348 -32.45 -4.90 20.07
C ASN A 348 -31.50 -5.32 21.21
N GLY A 349 -31.31 -6.61 21.45
CA GLY A 349 -30.36 -7.10 22.45
C GLY A 349 -28.90 -6.75 22.14
N LEU A 350 -28.53 -6.73 20.85
CA LEU A 350 -27.20 -6.28 20.43
C LEU A 350 -27.07 -4.75 20.49
N LYS A 351 -28.12 -4.00 20.11
CA LYS A 351 -28.14 -2.52 20.25
C LYS A 351 -27.90 -2.09 21.69
N GLU A 352 -28.58 -2.72 22.64
CA GLU A 352 -28.43 -2.42 24.07
C GLU A 352 -27.02 -2.75 24.57
N TYR A 353 -26.47 -3.89 24.14
CA TYR A 353 -25.09 -4.26 24.47
C TYR A 353 -24.08 -3.24 23.92
N VAL A 354 -24.18 -2.89 22.64
CA VAL A 354 -23.29 -1.91 22.00
C VAL A 354 -23.40 -0.53 22.65
N ARG A 355 -24.62 -0.06 22.98
CA ARG A 355 -24.83 1.21 23.70
C ARG A 355 -24.28 1.16 25.11
N HIS A 356 -24.47 0.06 25.83
CA HIS A 356 -23.92 -0.11 27.18
C HIS A 356 -22.39 -0.06 27.14
N THR A 357 -21.76 -0.77 26.19
CA THR A 357 -20.31 -0.72 25.99
C THR A 357 -19.86 0.70 25.67
N LEU A 358 -20.45 1.38 24.68
CA LEU A 358 -20.13 2.78 24.36
C LEU A 358 -20.32 3.76 25.55
N ASN A 359 -21.32 3.54 26.38
CA ASN A 359 -21.56 4.34 27.59
C ASN A 359 -20.51 4.10 28.69
N LEU A 360 -19.94 2.91 28.78
CA LEU A 360 -18.80 2.64 29.65
C LEU A 360 -17.54 3.35 29.13
N ILE A 361 -17.32 3.32 27.81
CA ILE A 361 -16.17 3.96 27.15
C ILE A 361 -16.20 5.49 27.30
N SER A 362 -17.39 6.11 27.37
CA SER A 362 -17.55 7.58 27.43
C SER A 362 -17.56 8.17 28.84
N LYS A 363 -17.63 7.34 29.89
CA LYS A 363 -17.68 7.78 31.30
C LYS A 363 -16.32 7.81 31.99
N GLU A 364 -15.27 7.30 31.34
CA GLU A 364 -13.86 7.37 31.75
C GLU A 364 -13.07 8.25 30.79
#